data_AF-A0A452XR68-F1
#
_entry.id   AF-A0A452XR68-F1
#
_cell.length_a   1.000
_cell.length_b   1.000
_cell.length_c   1.000
_cell.angle_alpha   90.00
_cell.angle_beta   90.00
_cell.angle_gamma   90.00
#
_symmetry.space_group_name_H-M   'P 1'
#
loop_
_entity.id
_entity.type
_entity.pdbx_description
1 polymer ?
#
loop_
_entity_poly.entity_id
_entity_poly.type
_entity_poly.pdbx_seq_one_letter_code
_entity_poly.pdbx_strand_id
1 'polypeptide(L)'
;MGGLSVQHPWAFTFGLLGNVISFMTYLAPLPTFYRIYKNKSTQGFQSVPYVVALFSAMLWIYYALLKSDEYLLITINSAGCVIETIYIVLYLAYAHKQARIFTAKILLLLNVGVFGLILLLTLLLTAGERRIVMLGWVCVGFSVSVFVAPLSVIVSTLTLVCMHLS
;
A
#
# COMPACT_ATOMS: atom_id res chain seq x y z
N MET A 1 16.08 -25.15 0.35
CA MET A 1 17.36 -24.53 0.78
C MET A 1 17.89 -23.74 -0.41
N GLY A 2 17.88 -22.41 -0.32
CA GLY A 2 18.28 -21.50 -1.41
C GLY A 2 17.61 -20.13 -1.33
N GLY A 3 17.44 -19.58 -0.13
CA GLY A 3 16.97 -18.20 0.05
C GLY A 3 18.10 -17.21 -0.27
N LEU A 4 17.76 -16.16 -1.02
CA LEU A 4 18.64 -15.25 -1.77
C LEU A 4 19.06 -15.84 -3.12
N SER A 5 18.51 -15.28 -4.20
CA SER A 5 18.77 -15.62 -5.60
C SER A 5 20.20 -15.24 -6.03
N VAL A 6 21.23 -15.81 -5.41
CA VAL A 6 22.64 -15.64 -5.82
C VAL A 6 22.86 -16.18 -7.24
N GLN A 7 21.93 -16.99 -7.77
CA GLN A 7 21.96 -17.51 -9.14
C GLN A 7 21.67 -16.45 -10.21
N HIS A 8 21.00 -15.33 -9.88
CA HIS A 8 20.73 -14.22 -10.80
C HIS A 8 21.10 -12.87 -10.17
N PRO A 9 22.38 -12.45 -10.25
CA PRO A 9 22.89 -11.24 -9.59
C PRO A 9 22.12 -9.97 -9.95
N TRP A 10 21.64 -9.86 -11.19
CA TRP A 10 20.88 -8.71 -11.66
C TRP A 10 19.52 -8.59 -10.97
N ALA A 11 18.76 -9.69 -10.89
CA ALA A 11 17.45 -9.70 -10.24
C ALA A 11 17.56 -9.33 -8.75
N PHE A 12 18.58 -9.87 -8.08
CA PHE A 12 18.86 -9.52 -6.69
C PHE A 12 19.22 -8.04 -6.52
N THR A 13 20.10 -7.51 -7.39
CA THR A 13 20.54 -6.10 -7.36
C THR A 13 19.36 -5.15 -7.56
N PHE A 14 18.54 -5.38 -8.59
CA PHE A 14 17.36 -4.56 -8.84
C PHE A 14 16.30 -4.71 -7.74
N GLY A 15 16.13 -5.91 -7.19
CA GLY A 15 15.22 -6.14 -6.07
C GLY A 15 15.66 -5.38 -4.81
N LEU A 16 16.97 -5.35 -4.52
CA LEU A 16 17.53 -4.61 -3.40
C LEU A 16 17.40 -3.09 -3.60
N LEU A 17 17.72 -2.58 -4.78
CA LEU A 17 17.51 -1.18 -5.14
C LEU A 17 16.03 -0.79 -5.01
N GLY A 18 15.13 -1.65 -5.49
CA GLY A 18 13.69 -1.47 -5.35
C GLY A 18 13.27 -1.39 -3.88
N ASN A 19 13.77 -2.27 -3.02
CA ASN A 19 13.52 -2.23 -1.57
C ASN A 19 13.96 -0.89 -0.96
N VAL A 20 15.16 -0.41 -1.30
CA VAL A 20 15.68 0.88 -0.78
C VAL A 20 14.79 2.05 -1.22
N ILE A 21 14.43 2.11 -2.50
CA ILE A 21 13.58 3.19 -3.05
C ILE A 21 12.17 3.15 -2.43
N SER A 22 11.58 1.97 -2.36
CA SER A 22 10.25 1.78 -1.76
C SER A 22 10.26 2.15 -0.27
N PHE A 23 11.32 1.82 0.47
CA PHE A 23 11.45 2.19 1.88
C PHE A 23 11.50 3.70 2.04
N MET A 24 12.29 4.41 1.22
CA MET A 24 12.31 5.87 1.20
C MET A 24 10.94 6.46 0.85
N THR A 25 10.19 5.82 -0.06
CA THR A 25 8.84 6.25 -0.43
C THR A 25 7.85 6.07 0.72
N TYR A 26 7.92 4.98 1.48
CA TYR A 26 7.13 4.82 2.71
C TYR A 26 7.45 5.88 3.78
N LEU A 27 8.69 6.39 3.81
CA LEU A 27 9.07 7.47 4.72
C LEU A 27 8.70 8.87 4.20
N ALA A 28 8.32 9.03 2.94
CA ALA A 28 7.97 10.34 2.36
C ALA A 28 6.87 11.11 3.13
N PRO A 29 5.84 10.47 3.71
CA PRO A 29 4.84 11.15 4.52
C PRO A 29 5.28 11.55 5.94
N LEU A 30 6.50 11.22 6.38
CA LEU A 30 6.97 11.56 7.74
C LEU A 30 6.82 13.04 8.09
N PRO A 31 7.19 14.02 7.24
CA PRO A 31 7.02 15.43 7.56
C PRO A 31 5.55 15.81 7.76
N THR A 32 4.65 15.21 7.00
CA THR A 32 3.19 15.38 7.13
C THR A 32 2.71 14.88 8.48
N PHE A 33 3.09 13.67 8.89
CA PHE A 33 2.69 13.12 10.18
C PHE A 33 3.35 13.80 11.37
N TYR A 34 4.58 14.31 11.22
CA TYR A 34 5.20 15.17 12.20
C TYR A 34 4.36 16.45 12.44
N ARG A 35 3.84 17.05 11.36
CA ARG A 35 2.95 18.20 11.43
C ARG A 35 1.62 17.86 12.11
N ILE A 36 1.04 16.70 11.83
CA ILE A 36 -0.18 16.20 12.50
C ILE A 36 0.07 16.03 14.00
N TYR A 37 1.18 15.41 14.38
CA TYR A 37 1.57 15.21 15.78
C TYR A 37 1.78 16.53 16.53
N LYS A 38 2.47 17.50 15.91
CA LYS A 38 2.74 18.81 16.50
C LYS A 38 1.48 19.64 16.68
N ASN A 39 0.61 19.65 15.67
CA ASN A 39 -0.59 20.48 15.65
C ASN A 39 -1.82 19.80 16.27
N LYS A 40 -1.70 18.54 16.69
CA LYS A 40 -2.77 17.73 17.30
C LYS A 40 -4.05 17.71 16.45
N SER A 41 -3.90 17.77 15.14
CA SER A 41 -4.97 17.85 14.16
C SER A 41 -4.48 17.31 12.82
N THR A 42 -5.37 16.64 12.08
CA THR A 42 -5.05 16.13 10.74
C THR A 42 -5.02 17.21 9.67
N GLN A 43 -5.38 18.47 9.98
CA GLN A 43 -5.23 19.63 9.08
C GLN A 43 -5.77 19.43 7.65
N GLY A 44 -6.83 18.62 7.49
CA GLY A 44 -7.42 18.31 6.19
C GLY A 44 -6.71 17.20 5.40
N PHE A 45 -5.60 16.66 5.89
CA PHE A 45 -4.96 15.48 5.31
C PHE A 45 -5.91 14.28 5.34
N GLN A 46 -5.83 13.45 4.30
CA GLN A 46 -6.72 12.30 4.11
C GLN A 46 -6.03 11.01 4.57
N SER A 47 -6.78 10.09 5.19
CA SER A 47 -6.25 8.78 5.58
C SER A 47 -6.24 7.74 4.46
N VAL A 48 -6.99 8.00 3.38
CA VAL A 48 -7.22 7.04 2.29
C VAL A 48 -5.92 6.46 1.71
N PRO A 49 -4.89 7.28 1.40
CA PRO A 49 -3.65 6.75 0.82
C PRO A 49 -2.99 5.69 1.69
N TYR A 50 -2.98 5.89 3.02
CA TYR A 50 -2.35 4.97 3.97
C TYR A 50 -3.13 3.66 4.13
N VAL A 51 -4.46 3.75 4.16
CA VAL A 51 -5.34 2.57 4.23
C VAL A 51 -5.24 1.71 2.96
N VAL A 52 -5.14 2.37 1.79
CA VAL A 52 -4.97 1.73 0.48
C VAL A 52 -3.57 1.11 0.35
N ALA A 53 -2.53 1.81 0.81
CA ALA A 53 -1.16 1.31 0.82
C ALA A 53 -1.00 0.09 1.73
N LEU A 54 -1.60 0.10 2.93
CA LEU A 54 -1.63 -1.06 3.82
C LEU A 54 -2.28 -2.28 3.15
N PHE A 55 -3.43 -2.08 2.49
CA PHE A 55 -4.11 -3.16 1.77
C PHE A 55 -3.26 -3.72 0.63
N SER A 56 -2.61 -2.84 -0.14
CA SER A 56 -1.66 -3.24 -1.19
C SER A 56 -0.54 -4.13 -0.62
N ALA A 57 0.07 -3.67 0.48
CA ALA A 57 1.18 -4.38 1.12
C ALA A 57 0.75 -5.77 1.62
N MET A 58 -0.44 -5.89 2.21
CA MET A 58 -0.99 -7.19 2.63
C MET A 58 -1.26 -8.12 1.44
N LEU A 59 -1.79 -7.62 0.32
CA LEU A 59 -1.99 -8.42 -0.90
C LEU A 59 -0.67 -8.96 -1.44
N TRP A 60 0.36 -8.10 -1.52
CA TRP A 60 1.68 -8.50 -2.01
C TRP A 60 2.38 -9.49 -1.07
N ILE A 61 2.25 -9.33 0.25
CA ILE A 61 2.72 -10.33 1.22
C ILE A 61 2.01 -11.67 0.98
N TYR A 62 0.69 -11.67 0.85
CA TYR A 62 -0.06 -12.90 0.63
C TYR A 62 0.35 -13.60 -0.66
N TYR A 63 0.49 -12.86 -1.76
CA TYR A 63 0.99 -13.40 -3.01
C TYR A 63 2.40 -13.99 -2.88
N ALA A 64 3.32 -13.27 -2.22
CA ALA A 64 4.71 -13.69 -2.06
C ALA A 64 4.85 -14.96 -1.20
N LEU A 65 4.04 -15.08 -0.15
CA LEU A 65 3.99 -16.27 0.70
C LEU A 65 3.55 -17.53 -0.06
N LEU A 66 2.71 -17.38 -1.10
CA LEU A 66 2.25 -18.50 -1.91
C LEU A 66 3.21 -18.86 -3.05
N LYS A 67 3.90 -17.87 -3.63
CA LYS A 67 4.78 -18.09 -4.78
C LYS A 67 6.11 -18.77 -4.45
N SER A 68 6.49 -18.82 -3.17
CA SER A 68 7.79 -19.31 -2.67
C SER A 68 8.97 -18.46 -3.18
N ASP A 69 10.02 -18.33 -2.36
CA ASP A 69 11.29 -17.65 -2.70
C ASP A 69 11.24 -16.13 -3.02
N GLU A 70 10.12 -15.46 -2.76
CA GLU A 70 9.92 -14.01 -2.97
C GLU A 70 10.34 -13.16 -1.74
N TYR A 71 11.51 -13.42 -1.15
CA TYR A 71 11.95 -12.80 0.12
C TYR A 71 12.02 -11.27 0.08
N LEU A 72 12.57 -10.69 -0.99
CA LEU A 72 12.70 -9.23 -1.14
C LEU A 72 11.34 -8.53 -1.26
N LEU A 73 10.33 -9.23 -1.78
CA LEU A 73 8.97 -8.73 -1.87
C LEU A 73 8.27 -8.78 -0.51
N ILE A 74 8.49 -9.85 0.26
CA ILE A 74 8.01 -9.97 1.64
C ILE A 74 8.62 -8.89 2.52
N THR A 75 9.94 -8.66 2.46
CA THR A 75 10.63 -7.69 3.33
C THR A 75 10.09 -6.28 3.16
N ILE A 76 9.98 -5.80 1.93
CA ILE A 76 9.56 -4.43 1.68
C ILE A 76 8.10 -4.18 2.03
N ASN A 77 7.21 -5.11 1.68
CA ASN A 77 5.79 -4.96 2.00
C ASN A 77 5.54 -5.17 3.49
N SER A 78 6.33 -5.98 4.19
CA SER A 78 6.24 -6.09 5.66
C SER A 78 6.65 -4.78 6.34
N ALA A 79 7.73 -4.14 5.88
CA ALA A 79 8.11 -2.80 6.33
C ALA A 79 6.99 -1.78 6.03
N GLY A 80 6.42 -1.84 4.82
CA GLY A 80 5.27 -1.04 4.42
C GLY A 80 4.07 -1.21 5.37
N CYS A 81 3.67 -2.45 5.67
CA CYS A 81 2.59 -2.74 6.61
C CYS A 81 2.83 -2.09 7.98
N VAL A 82 4.04 -2.17 8.52
CA VAL A 82 4.38 -1.56 9.81
C VAL A 82 4.28 -0.03 9.73
N ILE A 83 4.89 0.59 8.72
CA ILE A 83 4.93 2.04 8.55
C ILE A 83 3.52 2.60 8.32
N GLU A 84 2.74 2.00 7.43
CA GLU A 84 1.37 2.43 7.12
C GLU A 84 0.44 2.25 8.32
N THR A 85 0.62 1.18 9.10
CA THR A 85 -0.12 1.00 10.35
C THR A 85 0.19 2.11 11.35
N ILE A 86 1.46 2.50 11.51
CA ILE A 86 1.86 3.62 12.37
C ILE A 86 1.18 4.92 11.91
N TYR A 87 1.17 5.20 10.61
CA TYR A 87 0.49 6.37 10.05
C TYR A 87 -1.01 6.35 10.30
N ILE A 88 -1.69 5.22 10.10
CA ILE A 88 -3.12 5.09 10.35
C ILE A 88 -3.42 5.30 11.84
N VAL A 89 -2.62 4.73 12.75
CA VAL A 89 -2.78 4.91 14.20
C VAL A 89 -2.62 6.38 14.59
N LEU A 90 -1.58 7.05 14.10
CA LEU A 90 -1.37 8.49 14.34
C LEU A 90 -2.52 9.32 13.76
N TYR A 91 -3.00 8.98 12.56
CA TYR A 91 -4.14 9.67 11.96
C TYR A 91 -5.38 9.53 12.84
N LEU A 92 -5.73 8.31 13.25
CA LEU A 92 -6.89 8.04 14.09
C LEU A 92 -6.81 8.77 15.44
N ALA A 93 -5.62 8.86 16.04
CA ALA A 93 -5.41 9.55 17.31
C ALA A 93 -5.73 11.05 17.22
N TYR A 94 -5.33 11.72 16.13
CA TYR A 94 -5.46 13.18 15.97
C TYR A 94 -6.60 13.64 15.06
N ALA A 95 -7.28 12.71 14.38
CA ALA A 95 -8.44 13.02 13.54
C ALA A 95 -9.64 13.46 14.39
N HIS A 96 -10.40 14.41 13.85
CA HIS A 96 -11.73 14.76 14.36
C HIS A 96 -12.71 13.59 14.17
N LYS A 97 -13.82 13.59 14.92
CA LYS A 97 -14.75 12.45 15.03
C LYS A 97 -15.20 11.89 13.67
N GLN A 98 -15.59 12.76 12.73
CA GLN A 98 -16.09 12.30 11.42
C GLN A 98 -15.00 11.64 10.58
N ALA A 99 -13.83 12.29 10.42
CA ALA A 99 -12.70 11.67 9.73
C ALA A 99 -12.25 10.37 10.42
N ARG A 100 -12.21 10.32 11.75
CA ARG A 100 -11.84 9.09 12.50
C ARG A 100 -12.78 7.93 12.19
N ILE A 101 -14.10 8.17 12.23
CA ILE A 101 -15.11 7.16 11.91
C ILE A 101 -14.96 6.72 10.46
N PHE A 102 -14.79 7.67 9.54
CA PHE A 102 -14.56 7.36 8.13
C PHE A 102 -13.33 6.46 7.94
N THR A 103 -12.17 6.84 8.51
CA THR A 103 -10.93 6.07 8.47
C THR A 103 -11.12 4.67 9.03
N ALA A 104 -11.77 4.53 10.19
CA ALA A 104 -12.04 3.22 10.79
C ALA A 104 -12.94 2.35 9.90
N LYS A 105 -13.97 2.93 9.28
CA LYS A 105 -14.87 2.22 8.36
C LYS A 105 -14.11 1.72 7.12
N ILE A 106 -13.32 2.57 6.46
CA ILE A 106 -12.57 2.14 5.27
C ILE A 106 -11.46 1.14 5.63
N LEU A 107 -10.84 1.27 6.81
CA LEU A 107 -9.85 0.33 7.31
C LEU A 107 -10.48 -1.05 7.50
N LEU A 108 -11.58 -1.14 8.25
CA LEU A 108 -12.28 -2.40 8.48
C LEU A 108 -12.84 -2.99 7.18
N LEU A 109 -13.46 -2.17 6.33
CA LEU A 109 -14.04 -2.64 5.07
C LEU A 109 -12.96 -3.21 4.14
N LEU A 110 -11.89 -2.45 3.88
CA LEU A 110 -10.88 -2.83 2.88
C LEU A 110 -9.89 -3.86 3.45
N ASN A 111 -9.29 -3.57 4.61
CA ASN A 111 -8.17 -4.36 5.15
C ASN A 111 -8.62 -5.62 5.88
N VAL A 112 -9.86 -5.66 6.39
CA VAL A 112 -10.40 -6.86 7.05
C VAL A 112 -11.45 -7.53 6.15
N GLY A 113 -12.46 -6.78 5.71
CA GLY A 113 -13.57 -7.32 4.91
C GLY A 113 -13.12 -7.83 3.54
N VAL A 114 -12.64 -6.93 2.68
CA VAL A 114 -12.24 -7.28 1.30
C VAL A 114 -11.04 -8.22 1.31
N PHE A 115 -10.02 -7.94 2.12
CA PHE A 115 -8.86 -8.83 2.23
C PHE A 115 -9.24 -10.22 2.72
N GLY A 116 -10.06 -10.31 3.78
CA GLY A 116 -10.57 -11.58 4.30
C GLY A 116 -11.42 -12.34 3.28
N LEU A 117 -12.22 -11.64 2.48
CA LEU A 117 -12.99 -12.25 1.39
C LEU A 117 -12.06 -12.80 0.29
N ILE A 118 -11.03 -12.06 -0.12
CA ILE A 118 -10.04 -12.54 -1.09
C ILE A 118 -9.33 -13.79 -0.55
N LEU A 119 -8.90 -13.77 0.71
CA LEU A 119 -8.31 -14.94 1.37
C LEU A 119 -9.26 -16.13 1.34
N LEU A 120 -10.50 -15.95 1.79
CA LEU A 120 -11.50 -17.02 1.86
C LEU A 120 -11.80 -17.61 0.47
N LEU A 121 -12.08 -16.76 -0.53
CA LEU A 121 -12.38 -17.21 -1.89
C LEU A 121 -11.19 -17.94 -2.52
N THR A 122 -9.97 -17.43 -2.33
CA THR A 122 -8.78 -18.08 -2.89
C THR A 122 -8.45 -19.39 -2.19
N LEU A 123 -8.68 -19.51 -0.89
CA LEU A 123 -8.52 -20.76 -0.15
C LEU A 123 -9.56 -21.82 -0.54
N LEU A 124 -10.82 -21.41 -0.75
CA LEU A 124 -11.92 -22.34 -1.04
C LEU A 124 -12.03 -22.74 -2.53
N LEU A 125 -11.77 -21.81 -3.45
CA LEU A 125 -12.07 -22.00 -4.88
C LEU A 125 -10.84 -22.36 -5.73
N THR A 126 -9.63 -22.20 -5.20
CA THR A 126 -8.40 -22.35 -5.99
C THR A 126 -7.35 -23.14 -5.22
N ALA A 127 -6.49 -23.87 -5.94
CA ALA A 127 -5.38 -24.62 -5.35
C ALA A 127 -4.15 -24.55 -6.26
N GLY A 128 -2.96 -24.73 -5.68
CA GLY A 128 -1.68 -24.76 -6.40
C GLY A 128 -1.40 -23.48 -7.20
N GLU A 129 -0.81 -23.63 -8.38
CA GLU A 129 -0.37 -22.52 -9.24
C GLU A 129 -1.51 -21.59 -9.68
N ARG A 130 -2.72 -22.12 -9.85
CA ARG A 130 -3.89 -21.32 -10.23
C ARG A 130 -4.19 -20.23 -9.20
N ARG A 131 -3.98 -20.53 -7.91
CA ARG A 131 -4.13 -19.56 -6.81
C ARG A 131 -3.15 -18.41 -6.95
N ILE A 132 -1.88 -18.73 -7.25
CA ILE A 132 -0.81 -17.74 -7.42
C ILE A 132 -1.11 -16.83 -8.61
N VAL A 133 -1.52 -17.39 -9.75
CA VAL A 133 -1.85 -16.61 -10.95
C VAL A 133 -3.04 -15.68 -10.71
N MET A 134 -4.12 -16.18 -10.11
CA MET A 134 -5.30 -15.35 -9.80
C MET A 134 -4.96 -14.21 -8.84
N LEU A 135 -4.20 -14.48 -7.78
CA LEU A 135 -3.77 -13.44 -6.85
C LEU A 135 -2.82 -12.43 -7.48
N GLY A 136 -1.94 -12.87 -8.38
CA GLY A 136 -1.09 -11.98 -9.17
C GLY A 136 -1.93 -10.95 -9.95
N TRP A 137 -2.99 -11.40 -10.61
CA TRP A 137 -3.91 -10.49 -11.32
C TRP A 137 -4.64 -9.52 -10.39
N VAL A 138 -5.06 -9.98 -9.21
CA VAL A 138 -5.67 -9.11 -8.18
C VAL A 138 -4.66 -8.05 -7.72
N CYS A 139 -3.42 -8.44 -7.42
CA CYS A 139 -2.36 -7.51 -6.99
C CYS A 139 -2.05 -6.47 -8.07
N VAL A 140 -1.93 -6.90 -9.33
CA VAL A 140 -1.68 -6.02 -10.47
C VAL A 140 -2.86 -5.05 -10.67
N GLY A 141 -4.09 -5.56 -10.73
CA GLY A 141 -5.29 -4.74 -10.92
C GLY A 141 -5.44 -3.68 -9.82
N PHE A 142 -5.22 -4.08 -8.56
CA PHE A 142 -5.23 -3.14 -7.45
C PHE A 142 -4.10 -2.10 -7.58
N SER A 143 -2.87 -2.52 -7.86
CA SER A 143 -1.72 -1.62 -8.03
C SER A 143 -1.97 -0.58 -9.14
N VAL A 144 -2.56 -1.00 -10.25
CA VAL A 144 -2.97 -0.09 -11.35
C VAL A 144 -4.01 0.92 -10.86
N SER A 145 -5.01 0.48 -10.07
CA SER A 145 -6.05 1.37 -9.56
C SER A 145 -5.51 2.48 -8.64
N VAL A 146 -4.41 2.25 -7.93
CA VAL A 146 -3.79 3.26 -7.04
C VAL A 146 -3.27 4.47 -7.84
N PHE A 147 -2.92 4.30 -9.11
CA PHE A 147 -2.49 5.40 -9.98
C PHE A 147 -3.60 6.41 -10.32
N VAL A 148 -4.86 6.10 -10.02
CA VAL A 148 -5.97 7.05 -10.19
C VAL A 148 -5.73 8.33 -9.37
N ALA A 149 -5.17 8.23 -8.16
CA ALA A 149 -4.92 9.40 -7.32
C ALA A 149 -3.85 10.35 -7.92
N PRO A 150 -2.63 9.89 -8.26
CA PRO A 150 -1.66 10.71 -8.98
C PRO A 150 -2.20 11.31 -10.29
N LEU A 151 -2.92 10.52 -11.09
CA LEU A 151 -3.49 11.01 -12.35
C LEU A 151 -4.51 12.13 -12.12
N SER A 152 -5.34 12.00 -11.09
CA SER A 152 -6.32 13.03 -10.71
C SER A 152 -5.63 14.35 -10.31
N VAL A 153 -4.49 14.26 -9.62
CA VAL A 153 -3.68 15.43 -9.26
C VAL A 153 -3.11 16.10 -10.51
N ILE A 154 -2.52 15.34 -11.44
CA ILE A 154 -1.95 15.88 -12.68
C ILE A 154 -3.03 16.62 -13.48
N VAL A 155 -4.20 16.00 -13.68
CA VAL A 155 -5.32 16.61 -14.41
C VAL A 155 -5.76 17.89 -13.72
N SER A 156 -5.94 17.87 -12.39
CA SER A 156 -6.36 19.06 -11.62
C SER A 156 -5.36 20.21 -11.77
N THR A 157 -4.06 19.92 -11.71
CA THR A 157 -3.02 20.94 -11.87
C THR A 157 -2.98 21.51 -13.29
N LEU A 158 -3.14 20.69 -14.32
CA LEU A 158 -3.18 21.15 -15.71
C LEU A 158 -4.40 22.05 -15.98
N THR A 159 -5.57 21.66 -15.48
CA THR A 159 -6.78 22.49 -15.60
C THR A 159 -6.62 23.84 -14.88
N LEU A 160 -6.02 23.86 -13.69
CA LEU A 160 -5.74 25.09 -12.94
C LEU A 160 -4.79 26.03 -13.70
N VAL A 161 -3.76 25.48 -14.34
CA VAL A 161 -2.80 26.24 -15.15
C VAL A 161 -3.49 26.81 -16.40
N CYS A 162 -4.30 26.02 -17.11
CA CYS A 162 -5.05 26.50 -18.28
C CYS A 162 -6.02 27.63 -17.94
N MET A 163 -6.69 27.58 -16.78
CA MET A 163 -7.58 28.66 -16.33
C MET A 163 -6.84 29.96 -15.98
N HIS A 164 -5.59 29.89 -15.50
CA HIS A 164 -4.78 31.09 -15.22
C HIS A 164 -4.15 31.70 -16.47
N LEU A 165 -4.06 30.95 -17.56
CA LEU A 165 -3.48 31.39 -18.84
C LEU A 165 -4.53 31.88 -19.86
N SER A 166 -5.83 31.75 -19.56
CA SER A 166 -6.96 32.23 -20.37
C SER A 166 -7.53 33.52 -19.80
#